data_AF-A0A838E783-F1
#
_entry.id   AF-A0A838E783-F1
#
_cell.length_a   1.000
_cell.length_b   1.000
_cell.length_c   1.000
_cell.angle_alpha   90.00
_cell.angle_beta   90.00
_cell.angle_gamma   90.00
#
_symmetry.space_group_name_H-M   'P 1'
#
loop_
_entity.id
_entity.type
_entity.pdbx_description
1 polymer ?
#
loop_
_entity_poly.entity_id
_entity_poly.type
_entity_poly.pdbx_seq_one_letter_code
_entity_poly.pdbx_strand_id
1 'polypeptide(L)'
;MTHGTKADGTPITDEAVEQMAEEAEQGYDVDQILRRNRGRPPMGSAAATVESVRLDPELKRNLLLHAAEHHISVSETIRRAISDYLQAG
;
A
#
# COMPACT_ATOMS: atom_id res chain seq x y z
N MET A 1 -27.57 -3.79 24.27
CA MET A 1 -26.39 -3.18 24.92
C MET A 1 -25.54 -2.53 23.83
N THR A 2 -24.44 -1.85 24.14
CA THR A 2 -23.50 -1.36 23.11
C THR A 2 -22.16 -2.04 23.27
N HIS A 3 -21.55 -2.47 22.16
CA HIS A 3 -20.32 -3.28 22.14
C HIS A 3 -19.08 -2.49 21.69
N GLY A 4 -19.23 -1.17 21.52
CA GLY A 4 -18.17 -0.26 21.07
C GLY A 4 -18.70 0.76 20.06
N THR A 5 -17.78 1.41 19.37
CA THR A 5 -18.07 2.40 18.32
C THR A 5 -17.21 2.14 17.10
N LYS A 6 -17.80 2.31 15.91
CA LYS A 6 -17.09 2.28 14.62
C LYS A 6 -16.14 3.47 14.50
N ALA A 7 -15.27 3.45 13.49
CA ALA A 7 -14.32 4.53 13.21
C ALA A 7 -14.99 5.89 12.94
N ASP A 8 -16.26 5.89 12.51
CA ASP A 8 -17.08 7.09 12.29
C ASP A 8 -17.86 7.54 13.55
N GLY A 9 -17.68 6.85 14.69
CA GLY A 9 -18.35 7.15 15.96
C GLY A 9 -19.73 6.49 16.11
N THR A 10 -20.20 5.73 15.13
CA THR A 10 -21.50 5.01 15.22
C THR A 10 -21.43 3.91 16.28
N PRO A 11 -22.38 3.83 17.24
CA PRO A 11 -22.39 2.78 18.25
C PRO A 11 -22.72 1.42 17.63
N ILE A 12 -22.04 0.37 18.11
CA ILE A 12 -22.29 -1.01 17.75
C ILE A 12 -23.35 -1.55 18.72
N THR A 13 -24.58 -1.76 18.24
CA THR A 13 -25.67 -2.34 19.04
C THR A 13 -25.72 -3.86 18.90
N ASP A 14 -26.52 -4.51 19.74
CA ASP A 14 -26.73 -5.97 19.68
C ASP A 14 -27.30 -6.37 18.30
N GLU A 15 -28.20 -5.56 17.72
CA GLU A 15 -28.77 -5.80 16.39
C GLU A 15 -27.70 -5.69 15.28
N ALA A 16 -26.77 -4.74 15.42
CA ALA A 16 -25.66 -4.61 14.48
C ALA A 16 -24.74 -5.83 14.54
N VAL A 17 -24.57 -6.42 15.72
CA VAL A 17 -23.75 -7.63 15.91
C VAL A 17 -24.43 -8.85 15.32
N GLU A 18 -25.74 -9.00 15.51
CA GLU A 18 -26.51 -10.07 14.89
C GLU A 18 -26.42 -9.99 13.36
N GLN A 19 -26.59 -8.79 12.79
CA GLN A 19 -26.48 -8.60 11.35
C GLN A 19 -25.09 -8.96 10.81
N MET A 20 -24.02 -8.59 11.54
CA MET A 20 -22.65 -8.96 11.16
C MET A 20 -22.40 -10.47 11.28
N ALA A 21 -23.03 -11.13 12.26
CA ALA A 21 -22.95 -12.58 12.42
C ALA A 21 -23.67 -13.30 11.27
N GLU A 22 -24.90 -12.91 10.94
CA GLU A 22 -25.66 -13.44 9.80
C GLU A 22 -24.89 -13.26 8.48
N GLU A 23 -24.30 -12.09 8.23
CA GLU A 23 -23.47 -11.85 7.04
C GLU A 23 -22.26 -12.79 6.98
N ALA A 24 -21.59 -13.01 8.12
CA ALA A 24 -20.46 -13.92 8.19
C ALA A 24 -20.86 -15.39 7.95
N GLU A 25 -22.03 -15.82 8.45
CA GLU A 25 -22.57 -17.17 8.28
C GLU A 25 -23.08 -17.44 6.87
N GLN A 26 -23.72 -16.44 6.23
CA GLN A 26 -24.09 -16.51 4.81
C GLN A 26 -22.87 -16.72 3.92
N GLY A 27 -21.72 -16.17 4.32
CA GLY A 27 -20.47 -16.26 3.60
C GLY A 27 -20.46 -15.39 2.35
N TYR A 28 -19.25 -15.16 1.81
CA TYR A 28 -19.08 -14.39 0.58
C TYR A 28 -18.83 -15.29 -0.63
N ASP A 29 -19.35 -14.89 -1.78
CA ASP A 29 -19.04 -15.52 -3.06
C ASP A 29 -17.57 -15.26 -3.43
N VAL A 30 -16.75 -16.29 -3.25
CA VAL A 30 -15.30 -16.26 -3.51
C VAL A 30 -15.01 -15.97 -4.99
N ASP A 31 -15.86 -16.43 -5.92
CA ASP A 31 -15.66 -16.19 -7.35
C ASP A 31 -15.91 -14.72 -7.72
N GLN A 32 -16.86 -14.05 -7.04
CA GLN A 32 -17.06 -12.60 -7.19
C GLN A 32 -15.90 -11.79 -6.58
N ILE A 33 -15.33 -12.25 -5.46
CA ILE A 33 -14.19 -11.59 -4.82
C ILE A 33 -12.92 -11.72 -5.67
N LEU A 34 -12.61 -12.92 -6.15
CA LEU A 34 -11.39 -13.21 -6.90
C LEU A 34 -11.37 -12.59 -8.30
N ARG A 35 -12.54 -12.38 -8.92
CA ARG A 35 -12.66 -11.62 -10.18
C ARG A 35 -12.07 -10.21 -10.08
N ARG A 36 -11.95 -9.65 -8.85
CA ARG A 36 -11.34 -8.34 -8.59
C ARG A 36 -9.83 -8.38 -8.37
N ASN A 37 -9.15 -9.47 -8.72
CA ASN A 37 -7.69 -9.52 -8.69
C ASN A 37 -7.10 -9.31 -10.08
N ARG A 38 -7.14 -8.07 -10.58
CA ARG A 38 -5.97 -7.60 -11.33
C ARG A 38 -4.83 -7.63 -10.31
N GLY A 39 -3.73 -8.32 -10.63
CA GLY A 39 -2.53 -8.32 -9.79
C GLY A 39 -2.07 -6.89 -9.47
N ARG A 40 -0.98 -6.76 -8.71
CA ARG A 40 -0.49 -5.43 -8.32
C ARG A 40 -0.43 -4.51 -9.55
N PRO A 41 -1.08 -3.32 -9.51
CA PRO A 41 -1.08 -2.42 -10.65
C PRO A 41 0.35 -2.17 -11.16
N PRO A 42 0.55 -2.14 -12.49
CA PRO A 42 1.88 -1.87 -13.05
C PRO A 42 2.36 -0.48 -12.61
N MET A 43 3.67 -0.34 -12.44
CA MET A 43 4.29 0.99 -12.27
C MET A 43 4.63 1.52 -13.67
N GLY A 44 3.68 2.20 -14.31
CA GLY A 44 3.83 2.72 -15.67
C GLY A 44 3.25 1.79 -16.74
N SER A 45 3.97 1.61 -17.85
CA SER A 45 3.49 0.85 -19.02
C SER A 45 3.50 -0.68 -18.83
N ALA A 46 4.22 -1.18 -17.82
CA ALA A 46 4.37 -2.61 -17.55
C ALA A 46 4.64 -2.88 -16.05
N ALA A 47 4.70 -4.16 -15.68
CA ALA A 47 5.11 -4.57 -14.34
C ALA A 47 6.53 -4.08 -14.04
N ALA A 48 6.76 -3.59 -12.81
CA ALA A 48 8.09 -3.18 -12.38
C ALA A 48 9.02 -4.40 -12.22
N THR A 49 10.28 -4.25 -12.64
CA THR A 49 11.36 -5.19 -12.33
C THR A 49 12.18 -4.69 -11.13
N VAL A 50 12.88 -5.59 -10.46
CA VAL A 50 13.78 -5.27 -9.36
C VAL A 50 15.20 -5.36 -9.87
N GLU A 51 15.88 -4.22 -9.94
CA GLU A 51 17.29 -4.15 -10.33
C GLU A 51 18.18 -4.05 -9.09
N SER A 52 19.21 -4.89 -9.01
CA SER A 52 20.16 -4.87 -7.90
C SER A 52 21.27 -3.85 -8.15
N VAL A 53 21.49 -2.92 -7.22
CA VAL A 53 22.53 -1.88 -7.32
C VAL A 53 23.42 -1.92 -6.08
N ARG A 54 24.74 -1.85 -6.28
CA ARG A 54 25.72 -1.73 -5.19
C ARG A 54 25.92 -0.25 -4.86
N LEU A 55 25.66 0.11 -3.62
CA LEU A 55 25.91 1.44 -3.08
C LEU A 55 27.02 1.34 -2.05
N ASP A 56 27.96 2.28 -2.08
CA ASP A 56 28.88 2.42 -0.96
C ASP A 56 28.09 2.85 0.31
N PRO A 57 28.63 2.58 1.51
CA PRO A 57 27.92 2.85 2.75
C PRO A 57 27.54 4.32 2.96
N GLU A 58 28.37 5.25 2.48
CA GLU A 58 28.13 6.69 2.64
C GLU A 58 26.99 7.15 1.73
N LEU A 59 26.98 6.72 0.47
CA LEU A 59 25.88 6.99 -0.45
C LEU A 59 24.56 6.41 0.07
N LYS A 60 24.58 5.18 0.60
CA LYS A 60 23.39 4.57 1.22
C LYS A 60 22.87 5.40 2.39
N ARG A 61 23.76 5.90 3.26
CA ARG A 61 23.39 6.77 4.39
C ARG A 61 22.74 8.05 3.89
N ASN A 62 23.36 8.73 2.93
CA ASN A 62 22.86 10.00 2.40
C ASN A 62 21.50 9.82 1.73
N LEU A 63 21.30 8.70 1.02
CA LEU A 63 20.03 8.33 0.41
C LEU A 63 18.92 8.11 1.46
N LEU A 64 19.23 7.45 2.58
CA LEU A 64 18.29 7.24 3.68
C LEU A 64 17.89 8.56 4.35
N LEU A 65 18.86 9.46 4.59
CA LEU A 65 18.60 10.78 5.17
C LEU A 65 17.70 11.61 4.27
N HIS A 66 18.00 11.66 2.97
CA HIS A 66 17.19 12.39 2.00
C HIS A 66 15.77 11.82 1.90
N ALA A 67 15.62 10.49 1.86
CA ALA A 67 14.30 9.85 1.86
C ALA A 67 13.48 10.21 3.12
N ALA A 68 14.12 10.24 4.29
CA ALA A 68 13.48 10.62 5.55
C ALA A 68 13.06 12.10 5.57
N GLU A 69 13.93 13.01 5.13
CA GLU A 69 13.67 14.45 5.04
C GLU A 69 12.47 14.76 4.14
N HIS A 70 12.36 14.07 3.01
CA HIS A 70 11.28 14.26 2.04
C HIS A 70 10.05 13.38 2.30
N HIS A 71 10.04 12.59 3.38
CA HIS A 71 8.97 11.65 3.71
C HIS A 71 8.57 10.70 2.56
N ILE A 72 9.56 10.25 1.79
CA ILE A 72 9.37 9.30 0.68
C ILE A 72 10.20 8.03 0.89
N SER A 73 9.86 6.98 0.15
CA SER A 73 10.65 5.74 0.20
C SER A 73 12.01 5.90 -0.49
N VAL A 74 13.00 5.12 -0.06
CA VAL A 74 14.32 5.03 -0.70
C VAL A 74 14.20 4.74 -2.21
N SER A 75 13.34 3.79 -2.58
CA SER A 75 13.13 3.45 -3.99
C SER A 75 12.51 4.59 -4.80
N GLU A 76 11.70 5.43 -4.16
CA GLU A 76 11.13 6.62 -4.80
C GLU A 76 12.22 7.67 -5.04
N THR A 77 13.08 7.92 -4.06
CA THR A 77 14.24 8.80 -4.22
C THR A 77 15.14 8.34 -5.38
N ILE A 78 15.44 7.03 -5.45
CA ILE A 78 16.26 6.47 -6.54
C ILE A 78 15.58 6.70 -7.91
N ARG A 79 14.28 6.43 -8.03
CA ARG A 79 13.55 6.61 -9.29
C ARG A 79 13.56 8.06 -9.76
N ARG A 80 13.35 9.02 -8.84
CA ARG A 80 13.40 10.46 -9.15
C ARG A 80 14.80 10.86 -9.62
N ALA A 81 15.83 10.49 -8.87
CA ALA A 81 17.22 10.79 -9.24
C ALA A 81 17.58 10.26 -10.64
N ILE A 82 17.16 9.04 -10.99
CA ILE A 82 17.37 8.48 -12.33
C ILE A 82 16.58 9.25 -13.39
N SER A 83 15.31 9.56 -13.13
CA SER A 83 14.47 10.34 -14.06
C SER A 83 15.05 11.72 -14.32
N ASP A 84 15.43 12.44 -13.27
CA ASP A 84 15.98 13.79 -13.34
C ASP A 84 17.32 13.78 -14.09
N TYR A 85 18.19 12.81 -13.80
CA TYR A 85 19.46 12.63 -14.50
C TYR A 85 19.27 12.39 -16.01
N LEU A 86 18.30 11.57 -16.40
CA LEU A 86 18.00 11.27 -17.81
C LEU A 86 17.28 12.41 -18.55
N GLN A 87 16.62 13.33 -17.83
CA GLN A 87 16.00 14.51 -18.43
C GLN A 87 16.98 15.69 -18.58
N ALA A 88 18.02 15.74 -17.76
CA ALA A 88 19.04 16.79 -17.79
C ALA A 88 20.14 16.56 -18.84
N GLY A 89 20.27 15.34 -19.36
CA GLY A 89 21.22 14.95 -20.42
C GLY A 89 20.60 14.97 -21.81
#